data_AF-A0A534TY47-F1
#
_entry.id   AF-A0A534TY47-F1
#
_cell.length_a   1.000
_cell.length_b   1.000
_cell.length_c   1.000
_cell.angle_alpha   90.00
_cell.angle_beta   90.00
_cell.angle_gamma   90.00
#
_symmetry.space_group_name_H-M   'P 1'
#
loop_
_entity.id
_entity.type
_entity.pdbx_description
1 polymer ?
#
loop_
_entity_poly.entity_id
_entity_poly.type
_entity_poly.pdbx_seq_one_letter_code
_entity_poly.pdbx_strand_id
1 'polypeptide(L)'
;MMVRKSGFKTWPPLWTTTRHDYDDKPSGEIGTLEEVFVHQLLDNKIFIFIMFESSRYMGFMSFDDETFCSQICTLLKAHIGVSIKDIGDLDLSSTL
;
A
#
# COMPACT_ATOMS: atom_id res chain seq x y z
N MET A 1 1.11 13.01 2.67
CA MET A 1 0.43 12.13 3.66
C MET A 1 -0.80 11.48 3.00
N MET A 2 -0.71 10.21 2.62
CA MET A 2 -1.83 9.50 2.00
C MET A 2 -2.96 9.26 3.02
N VAL A 3 -4.14 9.82 2.76
CA VAL A 3 -5.36 9.60 3.56
C VAL A 3 -6.48 9.24 2.58
N ARG A 4 -7.25 8.17 2.87
CA ARG A 4 -8.71 8.24 3.13
C ARG A 4 -9.45 6.93 2.84
N LYS A 5 -10.11 6.42 3.88
CA LYS A 5 -11.56 6.18 3.89
C LYS A 5 -12.11 6.95 5.09
N SER A 6 -13.13 7.80 4.92
CA SER A 6 -13.72 8.61 6.01
C SER A 6 -12.74 9.51 6.79
N GLY A 7 -11.64 9.96 6.17
CA GLY A 7 -10.62 10.79 6.81
C GLY A 7 -9.52 10.05 7.57
N PHE A 8 -9.55 8.70 7.61
CA PHE A 8 -8.51 7.90 8.26
C PHE A 8 -7.29 7.68 7.36
N LYS A 9 -6.09 7.72 7.95
CA LYS A 9 -4.84 7.33 7.29
C LYS A 9 -4.89 5.82 7.02
N THR A 10 -4.78 5.46 5.76
CA THR A 10 -4.76 4.06 5.29
C THR A 10 -3.36 3.61 4.93
N TRP A 11 -2.37 4.51 5.03
CA TRP A 11 -0.96 4.26 4.73
C TRP A 11 -0.08 4.24 6.00
N PRO A 12 0.89 3.31 6.07
CA PRO A 12 0.95 2.09 5.27
C PRO A 12 -0.25 1.18 5.63
N PRO A 13 -0.69 0.29 4.73
CA PRO A 13 -1.76 -0.64 5.03
C PRO A 13 -1.34 -1.60 6.16
N LEU A 14 -2.33 -2.25 6.77
CA LEU A 14 -2.05 -3.40 7.62
C LEU A 14 -1.55 -4.56 6.76
N TRP A 15 -0.45 -5.17 7.20
CA TRP A 15 0.16 -6.30 6.51
C TRP A 15 -0.42 -7.61 7.01
N THR A 16 -0.67 -8.51 6.07
CA THR A 16 -1.18 -9.85 6.31
C THR A 16 -0.34 -10.86 5.53
N THR A 17 -0.11 -12.02 6.14
CA THR A 17 0.59 -13.15 5.52
C THR A 17 -0.30 -14.38 5.58
N THR A 18 -0.12 -15.29 4.62
CA THR A 18 -0.75 -16.62 4.66
C THR A 18 0.01 -17.59 5.55
N ARG A 19 1.17 -17.19 6.08
CA ARG A 19 1.90 -17.98 7.07
C ARG A 19 1.06 -18.11 8.34
N HIS A 20 0.93 -19.34 8.84
CA HIS A 20 0.27 -19.67 10.11
C HIS A 20 1.17 -19.34 11.32
N ASP A 21 1.94 -18.25 11.25
CA ASP A 21 2.69 -17.77 12.40
C ASP A 21 1.87 -16.69 13.09
N TYR A 22 1.29 -17.03 14.24
CA TYR A 22 0.41 -16.13 15.00
C TYR A 22 1.15 -14.93 15.60
N ASP A 23 2.48 -15.00 15.68
CA ASP A 23 3.34 -13.92 16.19
C ASP A 23 3.83 -12.99 15.08
N ASP A 24 3.65 -13.35 13.81
CA ASP A 24 4.02 -12.52 12.66
C ASP A 24 2.95 -11.43 12.42
N LYS A 25 3.15 -10.28 13.06
CA LYS A 25 2.30 -9.08 12.95
C LYS A 25 3.11 -7.89 12.45
N PRO A 26 3.55 -7.88 11.19
CA PRO A 26 4.30 -6.76 10.67
C PRO A 26 3.43 -5.51 10.63
N SER A 27 3.98 -4.37 11.07
CA SER A 27 3.29 -3.09 11.03
C SER A 27 4.26 -1.97 10.67
N GLY A 28 3.71 -0.86 10.16
CA GLY A 28 4.49 0.29 9.73
C GLY A 28 5.06 0.14 8.31
N GLU A 29 5.97 1.05 7.97
CA GLU A 29 6.53 1.20 6.63
C GLU A 29 7.73 0.29 6.46
N ILE A 30 7.45 -0.99 6.21
CA ILE A 30 8.44 -2.06 6.18
C ILE A 30 8.52 -2.70 4.80
N GLY A 31 9.66 -3.33 4.52
CA GLY A 31 9.85 -4.09 3.31
C GLY A 31 9.92 -3.25 2.04
N THR A 32 9.93 -3.97 0.92
CA THR A 32 10.07 -3.43 -0.43
C THR A 32 8.82 -3.74 -1.23
N LEU A 33 8.30 -2.74 -1.94
CA LEU A 33 7.15 -2.88 -2.81
C LEU A 33 7.46 -3.86 -3.95
N GLU A 34 6.69 -4.94 -4.06
CA GLU A 34 6.88 -5.98 -5.07
C GLU A 34 5.81 -5.88 -6.17
N GLU A 35 4.55 -5.66 -5.77
CA GLU A 35 3.42 -5.68 -6.71
C GLU A 35 2.28 -4.76 -6.23
N VAL A 36 1.58 -4.15 -7.18
CA VAL A 36 0.40 -3.32 -6.96
C VAL A 36 -0.72 -3.79 -7.87
N PHE A 37 -1.83 -4.19 -7.27
CA PHE A 37 -2.98 -4.74 -7.97
C PHE A 37 -4.25 -3.95 -7.65
N VAL A 38 -5.04 -3.63 -8.68
CA VAL A 38 -6.39 -3.09 -8.53
C VAL A 38 -7.34 -4.08 -9.18
N HIS A 39 -8.38 -4.47 -8.45
CA HIS A 39 -9.38 -5.39 -8.97
C HIS A 39 -10.40 -4.61 -9.80
N GLN A 40 -10.72 -5.06 -11.02
CA GLN A 40 -11.66 -4.40 -11.95
C GLN A 40 -13.12 -4.29 -11.46
N LEU A 41 -13.43 -4.85 -10.29
CA LEU A 41 -14.75 -4.78 -9.64
C LEU A 41 -14.69 -4.02 -8.30
N LEU A 42 -13.50 -3.57 -7.89
CA LEU A 42 -13.25 -2.87 -6.64
C LEU A 42 -12.42 -1.62 -6.96
N ASP A 43 -13.00 -0.73 -7.75
CA ASP A 43 -12.32 0.41 -8.36
C ASP A 43 -11.76 1.40 -7.31
N ASN A 44 -12.20 1.28 -6.07
CA ASN A 44 -11.75 2.07 -4.94
C ASN A 44 -10.78 1.33 -3.99
N LYS A 45 -10.21 0.20 -4.39
CA LYS A 45 -9.25 -0.57 -3.59
C LYS A 45 -7.96 -0.87 -4.33
N ILE A 46 -6.85 -0.63 -3.62
CA ILE A 46 -5.51 -1.01 -4.07
C ILE A 46 -5.01 -2.11 -3.15
N PHE A 47 -4.60 -3.23 -3.74
CA PHE A 47 -3.89 -4.31 -3.08
C PHE A 47 -2.39 -4.12 -3.31
N ILE A 48 -1.61 -4.26 -2.25
CA ILE A 48 -0.17 -4.02 -2.24
C ILE A 48 0.50 -5.28 -1.71
N PHE A 49 1.54 -5.72 -2.40
CA PHE A 49 2.38 -6.82 -1.96
C PHE A 49 3.80 -6.33 -1.71
N ILE A 50 4.38 -6.78 -0.60
CA ILE A 50 5.73 -6.44 -0.21
C ILE A 50 6.55 -7.68 0.10
N MET A 51 7.86 -7.56 -0.08
CA MET A 51 8.83 -8.51 0.46
C MET A 51 9.44 -7.92 1.74
N PHE A 52 9.37 -8.66 2.83
CA PHE A 52 9.96 -8.32 4.12
C PHE A 52 10.47 -9.60 4.80
N GLU A 53 11.71 -9.58 5.31
CA GLU A 53 12.32 -10.74 6.00
C GLU A 53 12.14 -12.10 5.28
N SER A 54 12.37 -12.12 3.96
CA SER A 54 12.21 -13.32 3.10
C SER A 54 10.78 -13.87 3.02
N SER A 55 9.79 -13.08 3.40
CA SER A 55 8.38 -13.42 3.37
C SER A 55 7.61 -12.36 2.56
N ARG A 56 6.59 -12.82 1.85
CA ARG A 56 5.70 -11.95 1.10
C ARG A 56 4.48 -11.63 1.96
N TYR A 57 4.17 -10.34 2.05
CA TYR A 57 3.00 -9.83 2.76
C TYR A 57 2.08 -9.10 1.80
N MET A 58 0.79 -9.06 2.17
CA MET A 58 -0.26 -8.38 1.43
C MET A 58 -0.95 -7.38 2.35
N GLY A 59 -1.18 -6.17 1.84
CA GLY A 59 -2.03 -5.16 2.46
C GLY A 59 -3.01 -4.60 1.44
N PHE A 60 -4.02 -3.89 1.91
CA PHE A 60 -4.90 -3.14 1.02
C PHE A 60 -5.22 -1.76 1.57
N MET A 61 -5.47 -0.82 0.67
CA MET A 61 -6.01 0.50 0.97
C MET A 61 -7.34 0.67 0.24
N SER A 62 -8.30 1.29 0.91
CA SER A 62 -9.56 1.73 0.30
C SER A 62 -9.57 3.24 0.21
N PHE A 63 -10.18 3.77 -0.85
CA PHE A 63 -10.30 5.19 -1.15
C PHE A 63 -11.76 5.62 -1.25
N ASP A 64 -12.06 6.87 -0.88
CA ASP A 64 -13.39 7.45 -1.07
C ASP A 64 -13.60 7.97 -2.51
N ASP A 65 -12.51 8.27 -3.22
CA ASP A 65 -12.50 8.83 -4.58
C ASP A 65 -11.72 7.91 -5.54
N GLU A 66 -12.38 7.51 -6.63
CA GLU A 66 -11.81 6.58 -7.63
C GLU A 66 -10.68 7.21 -8.45
N THR A 67 -10.74 8.51 -8.73
CA THR A 67 -9.70 9.21 -9.48
C THR A 67 -8.41 9.26 -8.66
N PHE A 68 -8.52 9.60 -7.39
CA PHE A 68 -7.43 9.59 -6.43
C PHE A 68 -6.89 8.17 -6.22
N CYS A 69 -7.76 7.16 -6.11
CA CYS A 69 -7.35 5.75 -6.10
C CYS A 69 -6.48 5.40 -7.31
N SER A 70 -6.90 5.78 -8.52
CA SER A 70 -6.16 5.55 -9.76
C SER A 70 -4.81 6.27 -9.79
N GLN A 71 -4.76 7.51 -9.31
CA GLN A 71 -3.52 8.28 -9.19
C GLN A 71 -2.53 7.62 -8.21
N ILE A 72 -3.01 7.19 -7.04
CA ILE A 72 -2.18 6.47 -6.07
C ILE A 72 -1.71 5.13 -6.64
N CYS A 73 -2.57 4.39 -7.33
CA CYS A 73 -2.19 3.13 -7.97
C CYS A 73 -1.06 3.35 -8.99
N THR A 74 -1.18 4.38 -9.81
CA THR A 74 -0.16 4.74 -10.81
C THR A 74 1.16 5.12 -10.14
N LEU A 75 1.11 5.95 -9.09
CA LEU A 75 2.27 6.33 -8.31
C LEU A 75 2.98 5.11 -7.72
N LEU A 76 2.24 4.21 -7.07
CA LEU A 76 2.82 3.02 -6.44
C LEU A 76 3.44 2.07 -7.49
N LYS A 77 2.78 1.87 -8.63
CA LYS A 77 3.33 1.06 -9.73
C LYS A 77 4.67 1.61 -10.25
N ALA A 78 4.86 2.93 -10.24
CA ALA A 78 6.11 3.55 -10.64
C ALA A 78 7.26 3.34 -9.63
N HIS A 79 6.95 2.88 -8.41
CA HIS A 79 7.91 2.67 -7.32
C HIS A 79 8.04 1.19 -6.91
N ILE A 80 7.70 0.26 -7.81
CA ILE A 80 8.00 -1.16 -7.59
C ILE A 80 9.53 -1.34 -7.44
N GLY A 81 9.94 -2.09 -6.43
CA GLY A 81 11.34 -2.27 -6.03
C GLY A 81 11.85 -1.24 -5.02
N VAL A 82 11.05 -0.22 -4.67
CA VAL A 82 11.41 0.81 -3.68
C VAL A 82 10.90 0.42 -2.29
N SER A 83 11.60 0.87 -1.25
CA SER A 83 11.17 0.60 0.13
C SER A 83 9.85 1.34 0.44
N ILE A 84 9.00 0.72 1.26
CA ILE A 84 7.73 1.34 1.67
C ILE A 84 7.97 2.65 2.43
N LYS A 85 9.08 2.73 3.17
CA LYS A 85 9.49 3.95 3.88
C LYS A 85 9.81 5.08 2.91
N ASP A 86 10.62 4.85 1.88
CA ASP A 86 10.96 5.89 0.91
C ASP A 86 9.72 6.37 0.15
N ILE A 87 8.77 5.47 -0.13
CA ILE A 87 7.46 5.83 -0.73
C ILE A 87 6.62 6.67 0.25
N GLY A 88 6.61 6.33 1.54
CA GLY A 88 5.88 7.07 2.58
C GLY A 88 6.44 8.47 2.83
N ASP A 89 7.76 8.61 2.69
CA ASP A 89 8.50 9.88 2.80
C ASP A 89 8.36 10.76 1.54
N LEU A 90 7.72 10.28 0.45
CA LEU A 90 7.41 11.12 -0.71
C LEU A 90 6.51 12.29 -0.32
N ASP A 91 6.98 13.49 -0.60
CA ASP A 91 6.17 14.69 -0.46
C ASP A 91 5.14 14.78 -1.59
N LEU A 92 3.96 14.22 -1.35
CA LEU A 92 2.84 14.27 -2.29
C LEU A 92 2.17 15.65 -2.36
N SER A 93 2.61 16.64 -1.57
CA SER A 93 2.04 17.99 -1.60
C SER A 93 2.36 18.75 -2.89
N SER A 94 3.36 18.31 -3.66
CA SER A 94 3.74 18.92 -4.94
C SER A 94 3.13 18.26 -6.18
N THR A 95 2.39 17.15 -6.05
CA THR A 95 2.11 16.26 -7.19
C THR A 95 0.64 15.90 -7.38
N LEU A 96 -0.27 16.35 -6.49
CA LEU A 96 -1.72 16.07 -6.55
C LEU A 96 -2.57 17.32 -6.28
#